data_AF-A0A9W9AIB7-F1
#
_entry.id   AF-A0A9W9AIB7-F1
#
_cell.length_a   1.000
_cell.length_b   1.000
_cell.length_c   1.000
_cell.angle_alpha   90.00
_cell.angle_beta   90.00
_cell.angle_gamma   90.00
#
_symmetry.space_group_name_H-M   'P 1'
#
loop_
_entity.id
_entity.type
_entity.pdbx_description
1 polymer ?
#
loop_
_entity_poly.entity_id
_entity_poly.type
_entity_poly.pdbx_seq_one_letter_code
_entity_poly.pdbx_strand_id
1 'polypeptide(L)'
;MSKRPLSPAPLPPSKKIHLSLEISQSSSSSPSPFESLSDELILCIFARLSFADLCACQATNGNWYRLATDNELWRSLYLRTFGRPRLRGARGFVGRTDGREVKSLPGRAKVEDHKDWKWMFRISSNWKNGRCATEDLKLIQSSGVGSPKKSHMLLAGSLTITATSQSSSCPLIHLQNVAGEEYTLTCPTSHSANITSLALDQSAPSSGHIRVVAFLSSGDFRIFTVNHNHPAYSAMELSHRPLRRSTRVCPVIQAVFHHPLLITLSEAFTLSIYDLSSSSATLTQTLSSFTSFPPTSLVLSTTSVSTYRLVLAYAIPVYPAHWSVGATELIIAGPPSSSDLPHSSAFLGPAHSPMTIISTRTARALDVPQGWVDEKKLRLMREQWSRKVSRVADTQTDGKFVVIAPEDPGSRPYVSSPSSSSSSTPSSHNSLLSSTAHASSLYSPTSLQLYRLSLPSFASISSSAPKLTFVRTLHGQLGPVAALALSDGRCVSFGVNGSIWVWDLESTTGTQVAAPIDDSFDDAFELTNAKRSVGFDERRIVTAVNEYVAERRFDI
;
A
#
# COMPACT_ATOMS: atom_id res chain seq x y z
N MET A 1 72.23 27.45 -8.70
CA MET A 1 71.72 27.60 -10.08
C MET A 1 70.33 28.23 -10.02
N SER A 2 70.14 29.41 -10.59
CA SER A 2 68.86 30.14 -10.58
C SER A 2 68.07 29.84 -11.85
N LYS A 3 66.77 29.57 -11.73
CA LYS A 3 65.84 29.45 -12.87
C LYS A 3 64.75 30.51 -12.77
N ARG A 4 64.43 31.12 -13.92
CA ARG A 4 63.62 32.33 -14.08
C ARG A 4 62.18 32.17 -13.54
N PRO A 5 61.59 33.23 -12.95
CA PRO A 5 60.13 33.35 -12.92
C PRO A 5 59.57 33.59 -14.33
N LEU A 6 58.39 33.06 -14.60
CA LEU A 6 57.67 33.27 -15.87
C LEU A 6 56.96 34.63 -15.89
N SER A 7 56.82 35.19 -17.09
CA SER A 7 56.22 36.51 -17.35
C SER A 7 54.72 36.57 -17.05
N PRO A 8 54.17 37.74 -16.65
CA PRO A 8 52.73 37.91 -16.46
C PRO A 8 52.00 37.86 -17.82
N ALA A 9 50.97 37.02 -17.92
CA ALA A 9 50.09 36.98 -19.08
C ALA A 9 49.07 38.14 -19.02
N PRO A 10 48.80 38.84 -20.15
CA PRO A 10 47.82 39.93 -20.18
C PRO A 10 46.38 39.41 -20.10
N LEU A 11 45.51 40.15 -19.41
CA LEU A 11 44.09 39.86 -19.33
C LEU A 11 43.40 40.02 -20.70
N PRO A 12 42.46 39.13 -21.09
CA PRO A 12 41.65 39.31 -22.29
C PRO A 12 40.67 40.50 -22.14
N PRO A 13 40.29 41.17 -23.25
CA PRO A 13 39.66 42.49 -23.21
C PRO A 13 38.18 42.47 -22.85
N SER A 14 37.72 43.54 -22.20
CA SER A 14 36.31 43.84 -22.02
C SER A 14 35.64 44.16 -23.36
N LYS A 15 34.57 43.43 -23.71
CA LYS A 15 33.70 43.75 -24.85
C LYS A 15 32.26 44.07 -24.37
N LYS A 16 32.05 45.33 -24.03
CA LYS A 16 30.77 46.01 -24.28
C LYS A 16 31.08 47.21 -25.17
N ILE A 17 30.66 47.12 -26.43
CA ILE A 17 30.66 48.26 -27.35
C ILE A 17 29.19 48.58 -27.62
N HIS A 18 28.75 49.75 -27.14
CA HIS A 18 27.54 50.38 -27.65
C HIS A 18 27.80 50.76 -29.11
N LEU A 19 26.95 50.31 -30.03
CA LEU A 19 26.82 50.91 -31.35
C LEU A 19 25.48 51.64 -31.41
N SER A 20 25.56 52.95 -31.18
CA SER A 20 24.54 53.90 -31.57
C SER A 20 24.90 54.47 -32.95
N LEU A 21 24.03 54.28 -33.93
CA LEU A 21 23.67 55.33 -34.88
C LEU A 21 22.39 54.95 -35.63
N GLU A 22 21.64 55.97 -36.00
CA GLU A 22 20.20 55.90 -36.26
C GLU A 22 19.90 55.66 -37.76
N ILE A 23 18.75 55.05 -38.06
CA ILE A 23 17.58 55.73 -38.68
C ILE A 23 16.50 54.68 -39.01
N SER A 24 15.24 55.14 -39.09
CA SER A 24 14.03 54.44 -39.56
C SER A 24 13.36 53.43 -38.61
N GLN A 25 12.44 53.98 -37.82
CA GLN A 25 11.12 53.40 -37.50
C GLN A 25 11.07 51.89 -37.18
N SER A 26 11.50 51.53 -35.98
CA SER A 26 10.86 50.41 -35.26
C SER A 26 10.38 50.91 -33.90
N SER A 27 9.21 50.42 -33.50
CA SER A 27 8.48 50.84 -32.30
C SER A 27 9.37 50.80 -31.05
N SER A 28 9.50 51.93 -30.36
CA SER A 28 9.95 51.96 -28.97
C SER A 28 8.89 51.26 -28.12
N SER A 29 9.01 49.94 -27.96
CA SER A 29 8.24 49.21 -26.97
C SER A 29 8.61 49.78 -25.61
N SER A 30 7.69 50.54 -25.01
CA SER A 30 7.76 50.84 -23.59
C SER A 30 8.01 49.52 -22.85
N PRO A 31 9.04 49.41 -21.99
CA PRO A 31 9.27 48.19 -21.23
C PRO A 31 7.96 47.84 -20.54
N SER A 32 7.50 46.60 -20.68
CA SER A 32 6.19 46.26 -20.14
C SER A 32 6.20 46.56 -18.64
N PRO A 33 5.10 47.07 -18.03
CA PRO A 33 5.12 47.46 -16.62
C PRO A 33 5.55 46.31 -15.70
N PHE A 34 5.38 45.06 -16.15
CA PHE A 34 5.88 43.85 -15.51
C PHE A 34 7.42 43.70 -15.47
N GLU A 35 8.17 44.25 -16.43
CA GLU A 35 9.65 44.26 -16.43
C GLU A 35 10.23 45.24 -15.39
N SER A 36 9.41 46.15 -14.85
CA SER A 36 9.80 47.09 -13.79
C SER A 36 9.51 46.58 -12.37
N LEU A 37 8.81 45.44 -12.22
CA LEU A 37 8.51 44.83 -10.94
C LEU A 37 9.70 44.01 -10.42
N SER A 38 9.89 43.97 -9.10
CA SER A 38 10.85 43.03 -8.50
C SER A 38 10.36 41.59 -8.60
N ASP A 39 11.28 40.63 -8.59
CA ASP A 39 11.00 39.19 -8.62
C ASP A 39 9.99 38.78 -7.54
N GLU A 40 10.08 39.37 -6.34
CA GLU A 40 9.20 39.10 -5.19
C GLU A 40 7.76 39.55 -5.45
N LEU A 41 7.56 40.70 -6.11
CA LEU A 41 6.23 41.16 -6.51
C LEU A 41 5.65 40.26 -7.60
N ILE A 42 6.48 39.82 -8.55
CA ILE A 42 6.09 38.84 -9.59
C ILE A 42 5.69 37.51 -8.94
N LEU A 43 6.47 37.00 -7.97
CA LEU A 43 6.13 35.80 -7.19
C LEU A 43 4.85 35.97 -6.37
N CYS A 44 4.61 37.15 -5.77
CA CYS A 44 3.37 37.48 -5.07
C CYS A 44 2.13 37.59 -5.99
N ILE A 45 2.33 37.82 -7.30
CA ILE A 45 1.28 37.73 -8.31
C ILE A 45 1.09 36.27 -8.72
N PHE A 46 2.18 35.58 -9.07
CA PHE A 46 2.18 34.17 -9.49
C PHE A 46 1.57 33.25 -8.42
N ALA A 47 1.77 33.51 -7.12
CA ALA A 47 1.17 32.72 -6.04
C ALA A 47 -0.38 32.71 -6.04
N ARG A 48 -1.01 33.68 -6.71
CA ARG A 48 -2.48 33.78 -6.84
C ARG A 48 -3.02 33.09 -8.09
N LEU A 49 -2.15 32.77 -9.05
CA LEU A 49 -2.52 32.13 -10.31
C LEU A 49 -2.92 30.66 -10.13
N SER A 50 -3.59 30.10 -11.15
CA SER A 50 -3.84 28.66 -11.25
C SER A 50 -2.61 27.93 -11.80
N PHE A 51 -2.58 26.60 -11.69
CA PHE A 51 -1.50 25.80 -12.29
C PHE A 51 -1.46 25.93 -13.82
N ALA A 52 -2.60 26.19 -14.47
CA ALA A 52 -2.69 26.35 -15.92
C ALA A 52 -2.06 27.69 -16.36
N ASP A 53 -2.39 28.78 -15.66
CA ASP A 53 -1.83 30.10 -15.93
C ASP A 53 -0.32 30.13 -15.65
N LEU A 54 0.14 29.44 -14.60
CA LEU A 54 1.57 29.31 -14.31
C LEU A 54 2.34 28.55 -15.40
N CYS A 55 1.75 27.52 -15.99
CA CYS A 55 2.32 26.86 -17.17
C CYS A 55 2.32 27.78 -18.40
N ALA A 56 1.30 28.64 -18.58
CA ALA A 56 1.30 29.65 -19.64
C ALA A 56 2.38 30.74 -19.40
N CYS A 57 2.58 31.19 -18.16
CA CYS A 57 3.65 32.10 -17.77
C CYS A 57 5.03 31.54 -18.08
N GLN A 58 5.25 30.23 -18.00
CA GLN A 58 6.53 29.61 -18.36
C GLN A 58 6.89 29.76 -19.84
N ALA A 59 5.91 30.00 -20.72
CA ALA A 59 6.13 30.13 -22.16
C ALA A 59 6.41 31.57 -22.63
N THR A 60 6.36 32.59 -21.75
CA THR A 60 6.44 34.00 -22.18
C THR A 60 7.87 34.50 -22.37
N ASN A 61 8.76 34.32 -21.38
CA ASN A 61 10.19 34.64 -21.47
C ASN A 61 11.00 33.86 -20.42
N GLY A 62 12.34 33.90 -20.54
CA GLY A 62 13.25 33.16 -19.64
C GLY A 62 13.19 33.57 -18.16
N ASN A 63 12.87 34.83 -17.85
CA ASN A 63 12.72 35.27 -16.45
C ASN A 63 11.43 34.71 -15.84
N TRP A 64 10.33 34.78 -16.59
CA TRP A 64 9.05 34.22 -16.18
C TRP A 64 9.11 32.69 -16.09
N TYR A 65 9.84 32.01 -16.99
CA TYR A 65 10.11 30.58 -16.87
C TYR A 65 10.78 30.21 -15.55
N ARG A 66 11.82 30.97 -15.15
CA ARG A 66 12.51 30.79 -13.86
C ARG A 66 11.55 31.01 -12.69
N LEU A 67 10.86 32.15 -12.64
CA LEU A 67 9.99 32.52 -11.52
C LEU A 67 8.74 31.63 -11.41
N ALA A 68 8.13 31.23 -12.53
CA ALA A 68 6.98 30.31 -12.55
C ALA A 68 7.38 28.83 -12.36
N THR A 69 8.67 28.52 -12.26
CA THR A 69 9.20 27.20 -11.87
C THR A 69 9.73 27.21 -10.43
N ASP A 70 9.53 28.28 -9.66
CA ASP A 70 9.91 28.36 -8.25
C ASP A 70 9.29 27.24 -7.40
N ASN A 71 10.10 26.59 -6.56
CA ASN A 71 9.68 25.39 -5.86
C ASN A 71 8.71 25.67 -4.69
N GLU A 72 8.81 26.82 -4.04
CA GLU A 72 7.90 27.22 -2.95
C GLU A 72 6.54 27.70 -3.49
N LEU A 73 6.53 28.31 -4.67
CA LEU A 73 5.32 28.57 -5.45
C LEU A 73 4.56 27.26 -5.71
N TRP A 74 5.21 26.25 -6.30
CA TRP A 74 4.60 24.95 -6.55
C TRP A 74 4.22 24.20 -5.26
N ARG A 75 4.99 24.36 -4.18
CA ARG A 75 4.63 23.85 -2.83
C ARG A 75 3.34 24.46 -2.32
N SER A 76 3.20 25.78 -2.38
CA SER A 76 2.01 26.48 -1.89
C SER A 76 0.77 26.07 -2.69
N LEU A 77 0.91 25.96 -4.01
CA LEU A 77 -0.13 25.52 -4.94
C LEU A 77 -0.54 24.06 -4.70
N TYR A 78 0.44 23.17 -4.47
CA TYR A 78 0.20 21.79 -4.08
C TYR A 78 -0.59 21.71 -2.78
N LEU A 79 -0.14 22.40 -1.73
CA LEU A 79 -0.77 22.36 -0.41
C LEU A 79 -2.18 22.97 -0.42
N ARG A 80 -2.41 23.98 -1.27
CA ARG A 80 -3.74 24.57 -1.52
C ARG A 80 -4.68 23.61 -2.28
N THR A 81 -4.16 22.83 -3.22
CA THR A 81 -4.96 22.01 -4.16
C THR A 81 -5.24 20.60 -3.63
N PHE A 82 -4.26 19.97 -2.99
CA PHE A 82 -4.32 18.59 -2.49
C PHE A 82 -4.36 18.52 -0.95
N GLY A 83 -4.27 19.66 -0.26
CA GLY A 83 -4.28 19.76 1.20
C GLY A 83 -2.93 19.47 1.84
N ARG A 84 -2.93 18.91 3.05
CA ARG A 84 -1.71 18.38 3.71
C ARG A 84 -0.94 17.46 2.75
N PRO A 85 0.39 17.28 2.89
CA PRO A 85 1.18 16.44 1.99
C PRO A 85 0.75 14.96 2.02
N ARG A 86 -0.31 14.65 1.26
CA ARG A 86 -0.85 13.32 0.96
C ARG A 86 -0.14 12.79 -0.27
N LEU A 87 0.64 11.72 -0.10
CA LEU A 87 1.09 10.75 -1.12
C LEU A 87 2.16 9.89 -0.43
N ARG A 88 1.82 8.74 0.16
CA ARG A 88 2.66 7.53 0.23
C ARG A 88 1.78 6.27 0.21
N GLY A 89 1.38 5.88 -1.00
CA GLY A 89 1.17 4.44 -1.22
C GLY A 89 2.49 3.75 -0.93
N ALA A 90 2.55 2.84 0.05
CA ALA A 90 3.68 1.94 0.29
C ALA A 90 3.36 0.98 1.45
N ARG A 91 2.94 -0.25 1.15
CA ARG A 91 3.03 -1.36 2.12
C ARG A 91 4.46 -1.92 2.10
N GLY A 92 5.32 -1.37 2.94
CA GLY A 92 6.75 -1.66 2.94
C GLY A 92 7.55 -0.41 2.62
N PHE A 93 8.57 -0.11 3.41
CA PHE A 93 9.39 1.07 3.19
C PHE A 93 10.44 0.75 2.14
N VAL A 94 10.38 1.41 0.98
CA VAL A 94 11.62 1.77 0.30
C VAL A 94 11.79 3.26 0.44
N GLY A 95 12.97 3.61 0.95
CA GLY A 95 13.31 4.98 1.21
C GLY A 95 13.27 5.80 -0.06
N ARG A 96 12.52 6.90 0.02
CA ARG A 96 13.13 8.19 -0.28
C ARG A 96 14.48 8.23 0.43
N THR A 97 15.51 8.76 -0.23
CA THR A 97 16.87 8.97 0.29
C THR A 97 16.96 9.83 1.56
N ASP A 98 15.84 10.42 1.98
CA ASP A 98 15.61 11.37 3.10
C ASP A 98 15.29 10.73 4.47
N GLY A 99 15.14 9.40 4.58
CA GLY A 99 14.98 8.74 5.89
C GLY A 99 13.77 9.16 6.76
N ARG A 100 12.69 9.73 6.18
CA ARG A 100 11.51 10.18 6.94
C ARG A 100 10.41 9.12 7.06
N GLU A 101 10.17 8.68 8.30
CA GLU A 101 9.09 7.80 8.75
C GLU A 101 7.70 8.20 8.21
N VAL A 102 6.81 7.22 7.99
CA VAL A 102 5.37 7.48 7.77
C VAL A 102 4.74 7.88 9.10
N LYS A 103 4.86 9.17 9.41
CA LYS A 103 4.39 9.78 10.66
C LYS A 103 3.30 10.79 10.34
N SER A 104 2.06 10.45 10.69
CA SER A 104 0.92 11.37 10.59
C SER A 104 1.02 12.47 11.67
N LEU A 105 1.94 13.42 11.49
CA LEU A 105 2.25 14.42 12.51
C LEU A 105 1.42 15.71 12.41
N PRO A 106 1.07 16.34 13.55
CA PRO A 106 0.82 17.77 13.62
C PRO A 106 2.12 18.56 13.36
N GLY A 107 1.99 19.80 12.91
CA GLY A 107 3.09 20.48 12.23
C GLY A 107 4.29 20.86 13.10
N ARG A 108 5.48 20.40 12.69
CA ARG A 108 6.67 21.24 12.49
C ARG A 108 7.62 20.55 11.51
N ALA A 109 7.95 21.23 10.42
CA ALA A 109 8.88 20.69 9.42
C ALA A 109 10.32 20.72 9.95
N LYS A 110 11.13 19.72 9.57
CA LYS A 110 12.59 19.84 9.54
C LYS A 110 13.07 19.96 8.09
N VAL A 111 14.10 20.77 7.92
CA VAL A 111 14.95 20.98 6.74
C VAL A 111 15.84 19.74 6.53
N GLU A 112 16.08 19.23 5.32
CA GLU A 112 15.26 19.22 4.09
C GLU A 112 15.82 18.15 3.13
N ASP A 113 15.05 17.77 2.11
CA ASP A 113 15.53 17.11 0.88
C ASP A 113 14.80 17.82 -0.26
N HIS A 114 15.48 18.22 -1.34
CA HIS A 114 14.92 19.15 -2.34
C HIS A 114 13.81 18.50 -3.17
N LYS A 115 12.60 18.48 -2.59
CA LYS A 115 11.40 17.88 -3.16
C LYS A 115 10.88 18.77 -4.28
N ASP A 116 10.91 18.27 -5.52
CA ASP A 116 10.28 18.92 -6.67
C ASP A 116 8.75 18.93 -6.49
N TRP A 117 8.21 20.09 -6.11
CA TRP A 117 6.78 20.24 -5.90
C TRP A 117 5.98 20.33 -7.20
N LYS A 118 6.61 20.66 -8.33
CA LYS A 118 5.99 20.67 -9.67
C LYS A 118 5.77 19.23 -10.16
N TRP A 119 6.76 18.36 -10.01
CA TRP A 119 6.64 16.91 -10.24
C TRP A 119 5.60 16.27 -9.32
N MET A 120 5.63 16.58 -8.03
CA MET A 120 4.62 16.13 -7.07
C MET A 120 3.20 16.57 -7.44
N PHE A 121 3.03 17.81 -7.92
CA PHE A 121 1.75 18.33 -8.39
C PHE A 121 1.28 17.59 -9.64
N ARG A 122 2.17 17.35 -10.62
CA ARG A 122 1.89 16.58 -11.84
C ARG A 122 1.39 15.18 -11.51
N ILE A 123 2.12 14.43 -10.70
CA ILE A 123 1.72 13.09 -10.24
C ILE A 123 0.39 13.12 -9.49
N SER A 124 0.20 14.06 -8.55
CA SER A 124 -1.06 14.14 -7.79
C SER A 124 -2.25 14.49 -8.67
N SER A 125 -2.05 15.30 -9.72
CA SER A 125 -3.05 15.59 -10.74
C SER A 125 -3.33 14.37 -11.64
N ASN A 126 -2.30 13.65 -12.05
CA ASN A 126 -2.43 12.40 -12.82
C ASN A 126 -3.24 11.36 -12.04
N TRP A 127 -2.90 11.13 -10.76
CA TRP A 127 -3.68 10.29 -9.84
C TRP A 127 -5.12 10.75 -9.66
N LYS A 128 -5.36 12.05 -9.49
CA LYS A 128 -6.72 12.60 -9.30
C LYS A 128 -7.61 12.43 -10.54
N ASN A 129 -7.02 12.44 -11.74
CA ASN A 129 -7.71 12.36 -13.01
C ASN A 129 -7.61 10.97 -13.69
N GLY A 130 -7.03 9.97 -13.00
CA GLY A 130 -6.83 8.62 -13.53
C GLY A 130 -5.87 8.50 -14.71
N ARG A 131 -5.01 9.50 -14.97
CA ARG A 131 -4.10 9.51 -16.12
C ARG A 131 -2.83 8.73 -15.81
N CYS A 132 -2.60 7.64 -16.53
CA CYS A 132 -1.38 6.83 -16.41
C CYS A 132 -0.96 6.24 -17.76
N ALA A 133 0.34 5.97 -17.94
CA ALA A 133 0.82 5.03 -18.95
C ALA A 133 0.66 3.60 -18.42
N THR A 134 0.31 2.64 -19.28
CA THR A 134 0.18 1.21 -18.92
C THR A 134 1.26 0.39 -19.61
N GLU A 135 1.90 -0.50 -18.88
CA GLU A 135 2.96 -1.40 -19.37
C GLU A 135 2.73 -2.81 -18.83
N ASP A 136 2.70 -3.82 -19.71
CA ASP A 136 2.51 -5.22 -19.31
C ASP A 136 3.86 -5.88 -18.99
N LEU A 137 4.01 -6.29 -17.73
CA LEU A 137 5.18 -7.02 -17.22
C LEU A 137 5.00 -8.50 -17.54
N LYS A 138 5.78 -8.99 -18.52
CA LYS A 138 5.81 -10.40 -18.91
C LYS A 138 6.51 -11.23 -17.84
N LEU A 139 5.76 -11.85 -16.92
CA LEU A 139 6.31 -12.96 -16.14
C LEU A 139 6.69 -14.13 -17.05
N ILE A 140 7.74 -14.84 -16.65
CA ILE A 140 8.25 -16.02 -17.36
C ILE A 140 7.13 -17.06 -17.46
N GLN A 141 6.67 -17.31 -18.68
CA GLN A 141 5.63 -18.31 -18.96
C GLN A 141 6.12 -19.70 -18.56
N SER A 142 5.68 -20.18 -17.39
CA SER A 142 5.81 -21.59 -17.02
C SER A 142 4.88 -22.41 -17.91
N SER A 143 5.46 -23.14 -18.87
CA SER A 143 4.79 -23.83 -20.00
C SER A 143 3.87 -25.01 -19.63
N GLY A 144 3.39 -25.05 -18.38
CA GLY A 144 2.44 -26.05 -17.88
C GLY A 144 1.01 -25.53 -17.94
N VAL A 145 0.21 -26.15 -18.83
CA VAL A 145 -1.26 -26.08 -18.81
C VAL A 145 -1.75 -26.75 -17.53
N GLY A 146 -2.36 -26.00 -16.62
CA GLY A 146 -2.96 -26.58 -15.41
C GLY A 146 -3.11 -25.61 -14.23
N SER A 147 -4.37 -25.40 -13.82
CA SER A 147 -4.84 -24.68 -12.63
C SER A 147 -4.57 -23.16 -12.56
N PRO A 148 -5.50 -22.36 -11.98
CA PRO A 148 -5.29 -20.93 -11.78
C PRO A 148 -4.18 -20.68 -10.75
N LYS A 149 -3.09 -20.07 -11.21
CA LYS A 149 -1.89 -19.80 -10.40
C LYS A 149 -2.09 -18.49 -9.63
N LYS A 150 -2.04 -18.56 -8.29
CA LYS A 150 -2.05 -17.36 -7.44
C LYS A 150 -0.67 -16.71 -7.48
N SER A 151 -0.63 -15.43 -7.83
CA SER A 151 0.60 -14.62 -7.81
C SER A 151 0.63 -13.70 -6.60
N HIS A 152 1.81 -13.60 -5.99
CA HIS A 152 2.17 -12.69 -4.92
C HIS A 152 3.01 -11.56 -5.49
N MET A 153 2.79 -10.34 -5.00
CA MET A 153 3.46 -9.15 -5.48
C MET A 153 3.69 -8.16 -4.33
N LEU A 154 4.87 -7.55 -4.32
CA LEU A 154 5.22 -6.42 -3.45
C LEU A 154 5.97 -5.35 -4.26
N LEU A 155 5.78 -4.09 -3.89
CA LEU A 155 6.47 -2.95 -4.50
C LEU A 155 7.52 -2.43 -3.53
N ALA A 156 8.76 -2.36 -4.01
CA ALA A 156 9.92 -1.94 -3.24
C ALA A 156 10.68 -0.84 -3.99
N GLY A 157 10.12 0.37 -3.99
CA GLY A 157 10.68 1.51 -4.75
C GLY A 157 10.61 1.19 -6.24
N SER A 158 11.73 1.27 -6.96
CA SER A 158 11.77 0.83 -8.37
C SER A 158 11.76 -0.69 -8.56
N LEU A 159 11.94 -1.51 -7.52
CA LEU A 159 11.84 -2.96 -7.64
C LEU A 159 10.38 -3.42 -7.53
N THR A 160 9.94 -4.22 -8.50
CA THR A 160 8.72 -5.02 -8.44
C THR A 160 9.14 -6.44 -8.06
N ILE A 161 8.60 -6.94 -6.95
CA ILE A 161 8.90 -8.28 -6.42
C ILE A 161 7.69 -9.17 -6.66
N THR A 162 7.88 -10.28 -7.38
CA THR A 162 6.80 -11.23 -7.67
C THR A 162 7.18 -12.66 -7.27
N ALA A 163 6.19 -13.47 -6.92
CA ALA A 163 6.38 -14.90 -6.66
C ALA A 163 5.09 -15.66 -6.97
N THR A 164 5.20 -16.84 -7.58
CA THR A 164 4.04 -17.69 -7.85
C THR A 164 3.78 -18.66 -6.69
N SER A 165 2.51 -18.98 -6.43
CA SER A 165 2.12 -20.04 -5.49
C SER A 165 2.18 -21.44 -6.13
N GLN A 166 3.08 -21.66 -7.10
CA GLN A 166 3.31 -22.99 -7.69
C GLN A 166 4.11 -23.87 -6.72
N SER A 167 3.64 -25.11 -6.50
CA SER A 167 4.35 -26.08 -5.65
C SER A 167 5.60 -26.60 -6.34
N SER A 168 6.77 -26.40 -5.70
CA SER A 168 8.10 -26.74 -6.20
C SER A 168 9.01 -27.18 -5.05
N SER A 169 10.07 -27.93 -5.35
CA SER A 169 11.20 -28.16 -4.43
C SER A 169 12.11 -26.95 -4.27
N CYS A 170 11.97 -25.96 -5.16
CA CYS A 170 12.65 -24.68 -5.09
C CYS A 170 11.72 -23.58 -5.61
N PRO A 171 10.80 -23.05 -4.78
CA PRO A 171 10.02 -21.87 -5.12
C PRO A 171 10.92 -20.67 -5.41
N LEU A 172 10.48 -19.84 -6.36
CA LEU A 172 11.24 -18.71 -6.90
C LEU A 172 10.57 -17.39 -6.53
N ILE A 173 11.39 -16.36 -6.31
CA ILE A 173 10.96 -14.97 -6.16
C ILE A 173 11.70 -14.17 -7.22
N HIS A 174 10.96 -13.55 -8.13
CA HIS A 174 11.52 -12.71 -9.18
C HIS A 174 11.56 -11.25 -8.71
N LEU A 175 12.70 -10.60 -8.93
CA LEU A 175 12.94 -9.19 -8.71
C LEU A 175 13.09 -8.55 -10.10
N GLN A 176 12.30 -7.53 -10.39
CA GLN A 176 12.39 -6.78 -11.65
C GLN A 176 12.56 -5.29 -11.35
N ASN A 177 13.55 -4.65 -11.96
CA ASN A 177 13.77 -3.21 -11.86
C ASN A 177 13.03 -2.46 -12.98
N VAL A 178 12.82 -1.14 -12.83
CA VAL A 178 12.25 -0.26 -13.87
C VAL A 178 13.04 -0.29 -15.20
N ALA A 179 14.33 -0.67 -15.15
CA ALA A 179 15.15 -0.88 -16.35
C ALA A 179 14.86 -2.20 -17.10
N GLY A 180 13.97 -3.06 -16.60
CA GLY A 180 13.70 -4.39 -17.14
C GLY A 180 14.72 -5.46 -16.75
N GLU A 181 15.70 -5.13 -15.90
CA GLU A 181 16.63 -6.12 -15.35
C GLU A 181 15.90 -7.07 -14.39
N GLU A 182 16.06 -8.37 -14.62
CA GLU A 182 15.44 -9.44 -13.84
C GLU A 182 16.48 -10.26 -13.06
N TYR A 183 16.14 -10.59 -11.82
CA TYR A 183 16.94 -11.47 -10.96
C TYR A 183 16.02 -12.41 -10.17
N THR A 184 16.48 -13.62 -9.87
CA THR A 184 15.65 -14.63 -9.19
C THR A 184 16.31 -15.13 -7.90
N LEU A 185 15.60 -14.98 -6.78
CA LEU A 185 15.94 -15.58 -5.50
C LEU A 185 15.33 -16.98 -5.40
N THR A 186 16.07 -17.91 -4.81
CA THR A 186 15.66 -19.31 -4.63
C THR A 186 15.27 -19.62 -3.18
N CYS A 187 14.19 -20.38 -2.98
CA CYS A 187 13.75 -20.86 -1.68
C CYS A 187 13.92 -22.38 -1.56
N PRO A 188 15.13 -22.95 -1.46
CA PRO A 188 15.35 -24.41 -1.50
C PRO A 188 14.64 -25.14 -0.33
N THR A 189 13.75 -26.09 -0.64
CA THR A 189 12.94 -26.85 0.34
C THR A 189 13.25 -28.34 0.30
N SER A 190 13.05 -29.02 1.44
CA SER A 190 13.21 -30.48 1.54
C SER A 190 12.05 -31.27 0.92
N HIS A 191 10.89 -30.63 0.73
CA HIS A 191 9.69 -31.20 0.13
C HIS A 191 9.04 -30.15 -0.77
N SER A 192 8.18 -30.57 -1.69
CA SER A 192 7.42 -29.63 -2.53
C SER A 192 6.59 -28.69 -1.66
N ALA A 193 6.79 -27.39 -1.83
CA ALA A 193 6.07 -26.33 -1.14
C ALA A 193 5.85 -25.17 -2.11
N ASN A 194 4.99 -24.22 -1.73
CA ASN A 194 4.72 -23.02 -2.51
C ASN A 194 4.77 -21.77 -1.61
N ILE A 195 4.97 -20.61 -2.23
CA ILE A 195 4.96 -19.32 -1.53
C ILE A 195 3.51 -18.91 -1.26
N THR A 196 3.19 -18.64 0.00
CA THR A 196 1.81 -18.38 0.48
C THR A 196 1.56 -16.93 0.87
N SER A 197 2.64 -16.21 1.21
CA SER A 197 2.70 -14.77 1.45
C SER A 197 4.14 -14.27 1.30
N LEU A 198 4.29 -12.98 1.01
CA LEU A 198 5.54 -12.23 1.12
C LEU A 198 5.31 -11.05 2.09
N ALA A 199 6.36 -10.50 2.69
CA ALA A 199 6.33 -9.16 3.31
C ALA A 199 7.67 -8.43 3.14
N LEU A 200 7.62 -7.09 3.07
CA LEU A 200 8.78 -6.21 3.10
C LEU A 200 9.03 -5.72 4.53
N ASP A 201 10.30 -5.54 4.87
CA ASP A 201 10.72 -4.82 6.07
C ASP A 201 10.31 -3.33 5.97
N GLN A 202 9.77 -2.82 7.06
CA GLN A 202 9.32 -1.44 7.23
C GLN A 202 10.31 -0.61 8.06
N SER A 203 11.40 -1.23 8.55
CA SER A 203 12.48 -0.52 9.23
C SER A 203 13.30 0.37 8.27
N ALA A 204 14.06 1.31 8.82
CA ALA A 204 14.91 2.18 8.01
C ALA A 204 16.02 1.34 7.32
N PRO A 205 16.18 1.44 5.99
CA PRO A 205 17.07 0.56 5.24
C PRO A 205 18.53 0.87 5.56
N SER A 206 19.28 -0.16 5.93
CA SER A 206 20.73 -0.10 6.00
C SER A 206 21.30 0.02 4.58
N SER A 207 21.84 1.20 4.24
CA SER A 207 22.71 1.45 3.08
C SER A 207 22.27 0.79 1.76
N GLY A 208 21.08 1.11 1.26
CA GLY A 208 20.59 0.66 -0.05
C GLY A 208 20.09 -0.78 -0.12
N HIS A 209 20.09 -1.50 1.01
CA HIS A 209 19.49 -2.83 1.12
C HIS A 209 18.09 -2.77 1.71
N ILE A 210 17.21 -3.63 1.20
CA ILE A 210 15.87 -3.89 1.71
C ILE A 210 15.81 -5.34 2.20
N ARG A 211 14.98 -5.65 3.20
CA ARG A 211 14.73 -7.05 3.57
C ARG A 211 13.35 -7.51 3.09
N VAL A 212 13.32 -8.72 2.55
CA VAL A 212 12.11 -9.39 2.05
C VAL A 212 11.97 -10.71 2.79
N VAL A 213 10.81 -10.96 3.39
CA VAL A 213 10.50 -12.27 3.99
C VAL A 213 9.48 -13.02 3.13
N ALA A 214 9.77 -14.29 2.85
CA ALA A 214 8.92 -15.19 2.09
C ALA A 214 8.46 -16.35 2.96
N PHE A 215 7.14 -16.61 2.95
CA PHE A 215 6.49 -17.66 3.72
C PHE A 215 6.08 -18.81 2.82
N LEU A 216 6.31 -20.03 3.29
CA LEU A 216 5.96 -21.26 2.58
C LEU A 216 4.76 -21.97 3.20
N SER A 217 4.08 -22.79 2.40
CA SER A 217 3.02 -23.69 2.87
C SER A 217 3.50 -24.77 3.86
N SER A 218 4.80 -25.03 3.95
CA SER A 218 5.39 -25.85 5.02
C SER A 218 5.40 -25.16 6.39
N GLY A 219 5.08 -23.87 6.47
CA GLY A 219 5.23 -23.02 7.65
C GLY A 219 6.66 -22.51 7.87
N ASP A 220 7.62 -22.89 7.01
CA ASP A 220 8.96 -22.31 6.99
C ASP A 220 8.92 -20.88 6.44
N PHE A 221 9.86 -20.02 6.85
CA PHE A 221 10.07 -18.73 6.22
C PHE A 221 11.56 -18.38 6.05
N ARG A 222 11.86 -17.60 5.02
CA ARG A 222 13.21 -17.09 4.73
C ARG A 222 13.20 -15.58 4.63
N ILE A 223 14.22 -14.94 5.18
CA ILE A 223 14.49 -13.51 5.06
C ILE A 223 15.66 -13.36 4.08
N PHE A 224 15.50 -12.48 3.10
CA PHE A 224 16.48 -12.14 2.09
C PHE A 224 16.84 -10.67 2.20
N THR A 225 18.13 -10.37 2.17
CA THR A 225 18.65 -9.01 1.99
C THR A 225 18.78 -8.77 0.49
N VAL A 226 17.98 -7.86 -0.04
CA VAL A 226 17.95 -7.49 -1.46
C VAL A 226 18.65 -6.15 -1.65
N ASN A 227 19.59 -6.08 -2.59
CA ASN A 227 20.20 -4.82 -3.00
C ASN A 227 19.32 -4.19 -4.09
N HIS A 228 18.86 -2.96 -3.86
CA HIS A 228 17.91 -2.28 -4.75
C HIS A 228 18.55 -1.85 -6.09
N ASN A 229 19.81 -1.42 -6.07
CA ASN A 229 20.54 -0.98 -7.27
C ASN A 229 21.13 -2.14 -8.06
N HIS A 230 21.52 -3.22 -7.37
CA HIS A 230 22.23 -4.36 -7.96
C HIS A 230 21.63 -5.67 -7.44
N PRO A 231 20.47 -6.11 -7.98
CA PRO A 231 19.76 -7.31 -7.51
C PRO A 231 20.63 -8.57 -7.44
N ALA A 232 21.68 -8.67 -8.26
CA ALA A 232 22.66 -9.75 -8.25
C ALA A 232 23.39 -9.98 -6.91
N TYR A 233 23.54 -8.95 -6.06
CA TYR A 233 24.13 -9.07 -4.72
C TYR A 233 23.11 -9.41 -3.62
N SER A 234 21.89 -9.80 -3.99
CA SER A 234 20.86 -10.20 -3.03
C SER A 234 21.15 -11.59 -2.47
N ALA A 235 20.99 -11.76 -1.16
CA ALA A 235 21.35 -13.00 -0.46
C ALA A 235 20.30 -13.39 0.59
N MET A 236 20.23 -14.67 0.95
CA MET A 236 19.45 -15.15 2.09
C MET A 236 20.18 -14.78 3.40
N GLU A 237 19.50 -14.03 4.27
CA GLU A 237 20.02 -13.60 5.58
C GLU A 237 19.67 -14.62 6.67
N LEU A 238 18.42 -15.11 6.69
CA LEU A 238 17.91 -16.00 7.74
C LEU A 238 16.90 -17.01 7.18
N SER A 239 16.93 -18.24 7.70
CA SER A 239 15.95 -19.29 7.41
C SER A 239 15.38 -19.83 8.72
N HIS A 240 14.11 -19.60 9.00
CA HIS A 240 13.40 -20.20 10.12
C HIS A 240 12.62 -21.44 9.66
N ARG A 241 12.72 -22.51 10.46
CA ARG A 241 11.91 -23.73 10.33
C ARG A 241 11.23 -24.02 11.67
N PRO A 242 9.91 -24.24 11.73
CA PRO A 242 9.23 -24.58 12.97
C PRO A 242 9.80 -25.89 13.56
N LEU A 243 10.18 -25.87 14.85
CA LEU A 243 10.79 -27.03 15.53
C LEU A 243 9.88 -28.27 15.56
N ARG A 244 8.56 -28.10 15.37
CA ARG A 244 7.59 -29.19 15.24
C ARG A 244 6.73 -28.97 14.00
N ARG A 245 6.95 -29.80 12.98
CA ARG A 245 5.99 -30.02 11.88
C ARG A 245 4.75 -30.75 12.42
N SER A 246 3.87 -30.01 13.07
CA SER A 246 2.55 -30.51 13.46
C SER A 246 1.58 -30.41 12.29
N THR A 247 0.59 -31.29 12.23
CA THR A 247 -0.59 -31.15 11.36
C THR A 247 -1.39 -29.86 11.60
N ARG A 248 -1.06 -29.12 12.67
CA ARG A 248 -1.59 -27.78 12.98
C ARG A 248 -0.77 -26.60 12.42
N VAL A 249 0.30 -26.84 11.66
CA VAL A 249 1.03 -25.76 10.98
C VAL A 249 0.20 -25.29 9.79
N CYS A 250 -0.50 -24.18 9.95
CA CYS A 250 -1.32 -23.58 8.90
C CYS A 250 -0.52 -22.57 8.06
N PRO A 251 -0.72 -22.51 6.73
CA PRO A 251 -0.08 -21.53 5.86
C PRO A 251 -0.22 -20.08 6.36
N VAL A 252 0.86 -19.30 6.23
CA VAL A 252 0.81 -17.84 6.48
C VAL A 252 0.14 -17.17 5.30
N ILE A 253 -0.98 -16.50 5.55
CA ILE A 253 -1.77 -15.78 4.53
C ILE A 253 -1.42 -14.29 4.45
N GLN A 254 -0.88 -13.73 5.54
CA GLN A 254 -0.45 -12.35 5.62
C GLN A 254 0.65 -12.18 6.67
N ALA A 255 1.56 -11.23 6.47
CA ALA A 255 2.56 -10.85 7.45
C ALA A 255 2.86 -9.35 7.38
N VAL A 256 3.42 -8.81 8.46
CA VAL A 256 4.03 -7.48 8.54
C VAL A 256 5.35 -7.58 9.27
N PHE A 257 6.35 -6.87 8.75
CA PHE A 257 7.73 -6.97 9.21
C PHE A 257 8.30 -5.56 9.42
N HIS A 258 8.87 -5.33 10.60
CA HIS A 258 9.70 -4.18 10.88
C HIS A 258 10.84 -4.67 11.77
N HIS A 259 12.03 -4.87 11.24
CA HIS A 259 13.14 -5.46 11.99
C HIS A 259 13.36 -4.75 13.36
N PRO A 260 13.54 -5.50 14.46
CA PRO A 260 13.58 -6.96 14.59
C PRO A 260 12.21 -7.65 14.82
N LEU A 261 11.09 -6.96 14.75
CA LEU A 261 9.74 -7.52 14.97
C LEU A 261 9.13 -8.07 13.67
N LEU A 262 8.80 -9.36 13.66
CA LEU A 262 8.03 -9.98 12.57
C LEU A 262 6.70 -10.54 13.12
N ILE A 263 5.59 -10.25 12.43
CA ILE A 263 4.26 -10.73 12.81
C ILE A 263 3.62 -11.42 11.62
N THR A 264 3.12 -12.64 11.82
CA THR A 264 2.43 -13.44 10.81
C THR A 264 0.99 -13.72 11.23
N LEU A 265 0.12 -13.91 10.24
CA LEU A 265 -1.26 -14.37 10.40
C LEU A 265 -1.47 -15.60 9.51
N SER A 266 -1.90 -16.70 10.12
CA SER A 266 -2.17 -17.96 9.43
C SER A 266 -3.62 -18.06 8.91
N GLU A 267 -3.84 -19.00 8.00
CA GLU A 267 -5.16 -19.35 7.47
C GLU A 267 -6.17 -19.73 8.57
N ALA A 268 -5.71 -20.36 9.66
CA ALA A 268 -6.51 -20.67 10.85
C ALA A 268 -6.69 -19.48 11.81
N PHE A 269 -6.54 -18.25 11.32
CA PHE A 269 -6.65 -17.00 12.08
C PHE A 269 -5.76 -16.93 13.33
N THR A 270 -4.59 -17.58 13.29
CA THR A 270 -3.61 -17.56 14.37
C THR A 270 -2.56 -16.49 14.06
N LEU A 271 -2.39 -15.54 14.98
CA LEU A 271 -1.41 -14.46 14.87
C LEU A 271 -0.19 -14.81 15.71
N SER A 272 0.99 -14.87 15.09
CA SER A 272 2.25 -15.26 15.72
C SER A 272 3.26 -14.12 15.68
N ILE A 273 3.87 -13.83 16.82
CA ILE A 273 4.84 -12.75 17.01
C ILE A 273 6.24 -13.35 17.15
N TYR A 274 7.15 -12.94 16.27
CA TYR A 274 8.53 -13.36 16.23
C TYR A 274 9.47 -12.20 16.55
N ASP A 275 10.46 -12.49 17.38
CA ASP A 275 11.59 -11.62 17.67
C ASP A 275 12.82 -12.13 16.89
N LEU A 276 13.35 -11.25 16.04
CA LEU A 276 14.48 -11.46 15.12
C LEU A 276 15.73 -10.68 15.56
N SER A 277 15.81 -10.26 16.84
CA SER A 277 16.98 -9.58 17.40
C SER A 277 18.19 -10.51 17.57
N SER A 278 17.95 -11.82 17.63
CA SER A 278 18.98 -12.86 17.60
C SER A 278 19.23 -13.37 16.18
N SER A 279 20.31 -14.12 15.98
CA SER A 279 20.61 -14.83 14.71
C SER A 279 19.60 -15.92 14.33
N SER A 280 18.59 -16.17 15.18
CA SER A 280 17.47 -17.08 14.93
C SER A 280 16.15 -16.39 15.21
N ALA A 281 15.10 -16.76 14.47
CA ALA A 281 13.76 -16.25 14.75
C ALA A 281 13.14 -16.99 15.94
N THR A 282 12.83 -16.23 17.00
CA THR A 282 12.23 -16.76 18.23
C THR A 282 10.75 -16.39 18.28
N LEU A 283 9.87 -17.39 18.44
CA LEU A 283 8.43 -17.16 18.60
C LEU A 283 8.17 -16.73 20.07
N THR A 284 7.73 -15.49 20.28
CA THR A 284 7.49 -14.98 21.64
C THR A 284 6.05 -15.19 22.10
N GLN A 285 5.07 -14.93 21.23
CA GLN A 285 3.64 -14.99 21.56
C GLN A 285 2.78 -15.47 20.39
N THR A 286 1.63 -16.05 20.73
CA THR A 286 0.64 -16.53 19.75
C THR A 286 -0.76 -16.18 20.23
N LEU A 287 -1.56 -15.54 19.37
CA LEU A 287 -2.96 -15.18 19.61
C LEU A 287 -3.88 -15.92 18.63
N SER A 288 -5.13 -16.13 19.01
CA SER A 288 -6.18 -16.68 18.15
C SER A 288 -7.52 -15.97 18.43
N SER A 289 -8.45 -16.03 17.47
CA SER A 289 -9.80 -15.47 17.62
C SER A 289 -10.84 -16.41 17.03
N PHE A 290 -11.96 -16.57 17.72
CA PHE A 290 -13.14 -17.30 17.24
C PHE A 290 -14.19 -16.39 16.57
N THR A 291 -14.00 -15.06 16.59
CA THR A 291 -15.00 -14.08 16.10
C THR A 291 -14.45 -13.15 15.03
N SER A 292 -13.31 -13.53 14.43
CA SER A 292 -12.57 -12.78 13.43
C SER A 292 -12.28 -13.70 12.25
N PHE A 293 -12.55 -13.24 11.03
CA PHE A 293 -12.50 -14.06 9.83
C PHE A 293 -11.85 -13.29 8.68
N PRO A 294 -11.26 -14.01 7.68
CA PRO A 294 -10.83 -13.39 6.45
C PRO A 294 -12.04 -12.82 5.66
N PRO A 295 -11.83 -11.84 4.77
CA PRO A 295 -10.56 -11.19 4.44
C PRO A 295 -9.99 -10.30 5.56
N THR A 296 -8.67 -10.12 5.56
CA THR A 296 -7.93 -9.38 6.60
C THR A 296 -6.92 -8.39 6.05
N SER A 297 -6.58 -7.42 6.87
CA SER A 297 -5.44 -6.53 6.64
C SER A 297 -4.65 -6.19 7.90
N LEU A 298 -3.33 -6.21 7.76
CA LEU A 298 -2.36 -5.85 8.81
C LEU A 298 -1.62 -4.57 8.42
N VAL A 299 -1.44 -3.66 9.39
CA VAL A 299 -0.57 -2.48 9.29
C VAL A 299 0.25 -2.37 10.57
N LEU A 300 1.57 -2.35 10.43
CA LEU A 300 2.52 -2.15 11.53
C LEU A 300 3.06 -0.72 11.47
N SER A 301 3.34 -0.15 12.64
CA SER A 301 3.86 1.22 12.79
C SER A 301 4.69 1.33 14.05
N THR A 302 5.70 2.20 14.07
CA THR A 302 6.48 2.52 15.27
C THR A 302 5.88 3.70 16.01
N THR A 303 5.78 3.59 17.33
CA THR A 303 5.35 4.69 18.22
C THR A 303 6.51 5.27 19.03
N SER A 304 7.51 4.44 19.31
CA SER A 304 8.83 4.80 19.86
C SER A 304 9.88 3.84 19.27
N VAL A 305 11.15 3.97 19.68
CA VAL A 305 12.27 3.10 19.25
C VAL A 305 12.01 1.62 19.57
N SER A 306 11.35 1.33 20.70
CA SER A 306 11.07 -0.04 21.18
C SER A 306 9.59 -0.37 21.28
N THR A 307 8.66 0.51 20.87
CA THR A 307 7.22 0.28 20.97
C THR A 307 6.54 0.35 19.61
N TYR A 308 5.91 -0.76 19.23
CA TYR A 308 5.24 -0.97 17.96
C TYR A 308 3.72 -0.99 18.16
N ARG A 309 3.00 -0.51 17.15
CA ARG A 309 1.55 -0.60 17.05
C ARG A 309 1.18 -1.37 15.80
N LEU A 310 0.53 -2.51 15.99
CA LEU A 310 -0.13 -3.27 14.94
C LEU A 310 -1.62 -2.94 14.93
N VAL A 311 -2.18 -2.69 13.75
CA VAL A 311 -3.63 -2.65 13.50
C VAL A 311 -3.99 -3.80 12.57
N LEU A 312 -4.89 -4.67 13.03
CA LEU A 312 -5.47 -5.78 12.28
C LEU A 312 -6.96 -5.47 12.02
N ALA A 313 -7.36 -5.33 10.76
CA ALA A 313 -8.76 -5.26 10.35
C ALA A 313 -9.23 -6.58 9.72
N TYR A 314 -10.50 -6.95 9.97
CA TYR A 314 -11.04 -8.27 9.65
C TYR A 314 -12.56 -8.29 9.52
N ALA A 315 -13.09 -9.27 8.81
CA ALA A 315 -14.52 -9.49 8.69
C ALA A 315 -15.10 -10.13 9.96
N ILE A 316 -16.33 -9.72 10.32
CA ILE A 316 -17.09 -10.26 11.46
C ILE A 316 -18.49 -10.67 10.97
N PRO A 317 -18.90 -11.94 11.12
CA PRO A 317 -20.25 -12.37 10.81
C PRO A 317 -21.23 -11.85 11.87
N VAL A 318 -22.42 -11.45 11.42
CA VAL A 318 -23.48 -10.92 12.27
C VAL A 318 -24.81 -11.60 11.91
N TYR A 319 -25.49 -12.15 12.92
CA TYR A 319 -26.76 -12.83 12.76
C TYR A 319 -27.87 -11.89 12.23
N PRO A 320 -28.77 -12.30 11.31
CA PRO A 320 -28.95 -13.66 10.80
C PRO A 320 -28.05 -14.03 9.62
N ALA A 321 -27.78 -13.10 8.70
CA ALA A 321 -27.03 -13.37 7.48
C ALA A 321 -26.41 -12.07 6.92
N HIS A 322 -25.48 -11.46 7.67
CA HIS A 322 -24.71 -10.32 7.19
C HIS A 322 -23.31 -10.27 7.79
N TRP A 323 -22.45 -9.47 7.19
CA TRP A 323 -21.09 -9.21 7.63
C TRP A 323 -20.92 -7.75 8.02
N SER A 324 -19.99 -7.54 8.94
CA SER A 324 -19.48 -6.23 9.34
C SER A 324 -17.95 -6.30 9.41
N VAL A 325 -17.31 -5.20 9.79
CA VAL A 325 -15.85 -5.12 9.95
C VAL A 325 -15.47 -4.82 11.39
N GLY A 326 -14.39 -5.46 11.85
CA GLY A 326 -13.70 -5.17 13.10
C GLY A 326 -12.29 -4.66 12.86
N ALA A 327 -11.74 -3.99 13.86
CA ALA A 327 -10.34 -3.64 13.92
C ALA A 327 -9.80 -3.83 15.35
N THR A 328 -8.66 -4.49 15.47
CA THR A 328 -7.93 -4.67 16.74
C THR A 328 -6.58 -3.97 16.64
N GLU A 329 -6.30 -3.14 17.64
CA GLU A 329 -4.98 -2.56 17.91
C GLU A 329 -4.24 -3.45 18.92
N LEU A 330 -2.99 -3.78 18.61
CA LEU A 330 -2.04 -4.41 19.53
C LEU A 330 -0.86 -3.44 19.72
N ILE A 331 -0.50 -3.15 20.97
CA ILE A 331 0.73 -2.45 21.31
C ILE A 331 1.74 -3.48 21.81
N ILE A 332 2.92 -3.50 21.18
CA ILE A 332 3.98 -4.47 21.43
C ILE A 332 5.22 -3.69 21.89
N ALA A 333 5.78 -4.07 23.04
CA ALA A 333 7.05 -3.55 23.54
C ALA A 333 8.17 -4.55 23.27
N GLY A 334 9.27 -4.07 22.71
CA GLY A 334 10.54 -4.78 22.61
C GLY A 334 11.50 -4.39 23.73
N PRO A 335 12.69 -5.03 23.77
CA PRO A 335 13.74 -4.63 24.70
C PRO A 335 14.14 -3.16 24.49
N PRO A 336 14.45 -2.40 25.55
CA PRO A 336 15.02 -1.07 25.41
C PRO A 336 16.37 -1.15 24.68
N SER A 337 16.63 -0.21 23.78
CA SER A 337 17.94 -0.06 23.15
C SER A 337 18.98 0.26 24.22
N SER A 338 20.19 -0.32 24.09
CA SER A 338 21.29 -0.13 25.05
C SER A 338 21.79 1.31 25.17
N SER A 339 21.28 2.23 24.34
CA SER A 339 21.49 3.68 24.41
C SER A 339 20.76 4.36 25.57
N ASP A 340 19.69 3.76 26.10
CA ASP A 340 18.72 4.46 26.96
C ASP A 340 18.91 4.12 28.46
N LEU A 341 19.88 3.26 28.79
CA LEU A 341 20.20 2.89 30.17
C LEU A 341 21.27 3.83 30.74
N PRO A 342 21.01 4.53 31.87
CA PRO A 342 22.08 5.21 32.59
C PRO A 342 23.12 4.18 33.06
N HIS A 343 24.41 4.48 32.85
CA HIS A 343 25.54 3.55 33.03
C HIS A 343 25.61 2.84 34.39
N SER A 344 24.91 3.33 35.42
CA SER A 344 24.86 2.74 36.76
C SER A 344 23.87 1.56 36.92
N SER A 345 23.00 1.28 35.93
CA SER A 345 21.93 0.28 36.07
C SER A 345 22.18 -1.06 35.35
N ALA A 346 23.25 -1.17 34.58
CA ALA A 346 23.46 -2.28 33.63
C ALA A 346 23.76 -3.65 34.26
N PHE A 347 23.92 -3.75 35.59
CA PHE A 347 24.40 -4.96 36.28
C PHE A 347 23.31 -5.85 36.92
N LEU A 348 22.03 -5.47 36.90
CA LEU A 348 20.96 -6.20 37.62
C LEU A 348 19.67 -6.47 36.81
N GLY A 349 19.62 -6.13 35.53
CA GLY A 349 18.50 -6.48 34.64
C GLY A 349 18.72 -7.82 33.94
N PRO A 350 17.70 -8.69 33.77
CA PRO A 350 17.83 -9.88 32.94
C PRO A 350 18.13 -9.48 31.49
N ALA A 351 19.12 -10.15 30.88
CA ALA A 351 19.54 -9.86 29.51
C ALA A 351 18.39 -10.08 28.52
N HIS A 352 18.05 -9.03 27.77
CA HIS A 352 17.02 -8.99 26.73
C HIS A 352 15.61 -9.45 27.17
N SER A 353 14.76 -8.49 27.55
CA SER A 353 13.32 -8.74 27.64
C SER A 353 12.75 -9.00 26.23
N PRO A 354 12.05 -10.11 25.97
CA PRO A 354 11.55 -10.44 24.64
C PRO A 354 10.40 -9.52 24.20
N MET A 355 10.17 -9.44 22.88
CA MET A 355 8.99 -8.76 22.31
C MET A 355 7.68 -9.28 22.92
N THR A 356 6.91 -8.41 23.59
CA THR A 356 5.66 -8.75 24.29
C THR A 356 4.54 -7.75 24.02
N ILE A 357 3.30 -8.25 23.87
CA ILE A 357 2.10 -7.42 23.82
C ILE A 357 1.86 -6.81 25.20
N ILE A 358 1.79 -5.48 25.26
CA ILE A 358 1.46 -4.71 26.47
C ILE A 358 0.01 -4.20 26.48
N SER A 359 -0.66 -4.16 25.31
CA SER A 359 -2.09 -3.81 25.25
C SER A 359 -2.79 -4.37 24.02
N THR A 360 -4.08 -4.68 24.18
CA THR A 360 -4.99 -5.10 23.11
C THR A 360 -6.29 -4.29 23.21
N ARG A 361 -6.73 -3.68 22.12
CA ARG A 361 -7.99 -2.90 22.06
C ARG A 361 -8.75 -3.21 20.77
N THR A 362 -10.05 -3.47 20.85
CA THR A 362 -10.86 -3.83 19.67
C THR A 362 -12.02 -2.86 19.49
N ALA A 363 -12.26 -2.43 18.25
CA ALA A 363 -13.46 -1.73 17.82
C ALA A 363 -14.21 -2.56 16.77
N ARG A 364 -15.54 -2.55 16.82
CA ARG A 364 -16.41 -3.15 15.80
C ARG A 364 -17.20 -2.04 15.13
N ALA A 365 -17.45 -2.17 13.82
CA ALA A 365 -18.34 -1.27 13.11
C ALA A 365 -19.77 -1.38 13.64
N LEU A 366 -20.21 -2.61 13.94
CA LEU A 366 -21.54 -2.92 14.45
C LEU A 366 -21.43 -3.37 15.91
N ASP A 367 -22.01 -2.57 16.79
CA ASP A 367 -22.18 -2.87 18.20
C ASP A 367 -23.69 -2.93 18.47
N VAL A 368 -24.19 -4.10 18.87
CA VAL A 368 -25.62 -4.28 19.18
C VAL A 368 -25.80 -3.91 20.66
N PRO A 369 -26.41 -2.76 20.98
CA PRO A 369 -26.63 -2.38 22.38
C PRO A 369 -27.46 -3.44 23.09
N GLN A 370 -27.00 -3.84 24.28
CA GLN A 370 -27.70 -4.79 25.13
C GLN A 370 -28.83 -4.10 25.90
N GLY A 371 -29.97 -4.78 26.04
CA GLY A 371 -31.13 -4.27 26.79
C GLY A 371 -32.02 -3.30 26.00
N TRP A 372 -32.66 -2.38 26.71
CA TRP A 372 -33.60 -1.42 26.13
C TRP A 372 -32.88 -0.28 25.39
N VAL A 373 -33.36 0.05 24.20
CA VAL A 373 -32.70 0.96 23.27
C VAL A 373 -33.62 2.15 22.99
N ASP A 374 -33.11 3.37 23.19
CA ASP A 374 -33.84 4.60 22.86
C ASP A 374 -34.07 4.75 21.34
N GLU A 375 -35.04 5.57 20.95
CA GLU A 375 -35.42 5.74 19.53
C GLU A 375 -34.26 6.21 18.65
N LYS A 376 -33.37 7.06 19.18
CA LYS A 376 -32.20 7.57 18.47
C LYS A 376 -31.20 6.47 18.17
N LYS A 377 -30.89 5.62 19.15
CA LYS A 377 -30.06 4.42 18.95
C LYS A 377 -30.75 3.41 18.02
N LEU A 378 -32.06 3.18 18.14
CA LEU A 378 -32.82 2.32 17.22
C LEU A 378 -32.76 2.84 15.77
N ARG A 379 -32.81 4.16 15.57
CA ARG A 379 -32.62 4.78 14.25
C ARG A 379 -31.20 4.56 13.71
N LEU A 380 -30.16 4.81 14.50
CA LEU A 380 -28.77 4.56 14.11
C LEU A 380 -28.53 3.07 13.78
N MET A 381 -29.14 2.16 14.54
CA MET A 381 -29.16 0.73 14.23
C MET A 381 -29.86 0.47 12.90
N ARG A 382 -31.06 1.01 12.64
CA ARG A 382 -31.75 0.84 11.35
C ARG A 382 -30.92 1.36 10.17
N GLU A 383 -30.30 2.52 10.31
CA GLU A 383 -29.38 3.09 9.32
C GLU A 383 -28.15 2.20 9.13
N GLN A 384 -27.67 1.49 10.15
CA GLN A 384 -26.59 0.50 10.02
C GLN A 384 -27.05 -0.79 9.35
N TRP A 385 -28.22 -1.29 9.73
CA TRP A 385 -28.87 -2.46 9.14
C TRP A 385 -29.37 -2.23 7.71
N SER A 386 -29.41 -1.00 7.18
CA SER A 386 -29.62 -0.75 5.75
C SER A 386 -28.33 -0.87 4.93
N ARG A 387 -27.15 -0.88 5.58
CA ARG A 387 -25.82 -1.04 4.97
C ARG A 387 -25.32 -2.48 5.08
N LYS A 388 -26.19 -3.49 4.90
CA LYS A 388 -25.80 -4.90 5.02
C LYS A 388 -24.80 -5.28 3.94
N VAL A 389 -23.82 -6.10 4.33
CA VAL A 389 -22.91 -6.78 3.41
C VAL A 389 -23.25 -8.27 3.49
N SER A 390 -23.69 -8.87 2.38
CA SER A 390 -24.07 -10.30 2.32
C SER A 390 -22.85 -11.22 2.47
N ARG A 391 -21.73 -10.80 1.88
CA ARG A 391 -20.39 -11.42 1.94
C ARG A 391 -19.32 -10.38 1.64
N VAL A 392 -18.08 -10.68 2.03
CA VAL A 392 -16.97 -9.74 1.96
C VAL A 392 -15.90 -10.23 0.97
N ALA A 393 -15.67 -9.47 -0.10
CA ALA A 393 -14.63 -9.79 -1.08
C ALA A 393 -13.22 -9.46 -0.55
N ASP A 394 -13.06 -8.26 0.02
CA ASP A 394 -11.80 -7.84 0.65
C ASP A 394 -12.04 -6.80 1.78
N THR A 395 -11.07 -6.64 2.67
CA THR A 395 -11.08 -5.65 3.76
C THR A 395 -9.68 -5.12 4.04
N GLN A 396 -9.47 -3.82 3.81
CA GLN A 396 -8.15 -3.18 3.90
C GLN A 396 -8.13 -2.02 4.91
N THR A 397 -6.98 -1.82 5.57
CA THR A 397 -6.71 -0.75 6.53
C THR A 397 -5.35 -0.08 6.26
N ASP A 398 -5.23 1.21 6.60
CA ASP A 398 -3.97 1.99 6.76
C ASP A 398 -3.71 2.35 8.24
N GLY A 399 -4.49 1.79 9.17
CA GLY A 399 -4.45 2.12 10.59
C GLY A 399 -5.34 3.31 11.00
N LYS A 400 -5.91 4.06 10.05
CA LYS A 400 -6.82 5.19 10.27
C LYS A 400 -8.17 5.01 9.60
N PHE A 401 -8.19 4.45 8.40
CA PHE A 401 -9.37 4.09 7.65
C PHE A 401 -9.44 2.59 7.49
N VAL A 402 -10.66 2.08 7.43
CA VAL A 402 -10.94 0.69 7.09
C VAL A 402 -11.98 0.68 5.97
N VAL A 403 -11.69 -0.01 4.87
CA VAL A 403 -12.63 -0.20 3.75
C VAL A 403 -13.00 -1.67 3.68
N ILE A 404 -14.30 -1.93 3.54
CA ILE A 404 -14.88 -3.25 3.30
C ILE A 404 -15.56 -3.24 1.92
N ALA A 405 -15.18 -4.19 1.06
CA ALA A 405 -15.82 -4.40 -0.24
C ALA A 405 -16.80 -5.58 -0.16
N PRO A 406 -18.05 -5.42 -0.65
CA PRO A 406 -18.98 -6.54 -0.76
C PRO A 406 -18.53 -7.52 -1.86
N GLU A 407 -18.75 -8.81 -1.62
CA GLU A 407 -18.72 -9.85 -2.65
C GLU A 407 -20.08 -9.91 -3.36
N ASP A 408 -20.11 -10.37 -4.61
CA ASP A 408 -21.35 -10.62 -5.35
C ASP A 408 -22.09 -11.82 -4.72
N PRO A 409 -23.39 -11.72 -4.36
CA PRO A 409 -24.16 -12.89 -3.91
C PRO A 409 -24.23 -14.04 -4.94
N GLY A 410 -23.92 -13.79 -6.22
CA GLY A 410 -23.85 -14.80 -7.29
C GLY A 410 -22.61 -15.69 -7.28
N SER A 411 -21.49 -15.29 -6.65
CA SER A 411 -20.30 -16.16 -6.58
C SER A 411 -20.56 -17.33 -5.62
N ARG A 412 -20.53 -18.56 -6.14
CA ARG A 412 -20.48 -19.76 -5.29
C ARG A 412 -19.04 -20.24 -5.18
N PRO A 413 -18.32 -20.03 -4.05
CA PRO A 413 -17.07 -20.73 -3.83
C PRO A 413 -17.37 -22.23 -3.75
N TYR A 414 -16.64 -23.03 -4.54
CA TYR A 414 -16.70 -24.48 -4.48
C TYR A 414 -16.11 -24.92 -3.13
N VAL A 415 -16.97 -25.24 -2.15
CA VAL A 415 -16.52 -25.95 -0.96
C VAL A 415 -16.16 -27.36 -1.38
N SER A 416 -14.86 -27.65 -1.42
CA SER A 416 -14.30 -28.98 -1.62
C SER A 416 -14.71 -29.91 -0.47
N SER A 417 -15.93 -30.42 -0.57
CA SER A 417 -16.46 -31.45 0.32
C SER A 417 -15.60 -32.72 0.16
N PRO A 418 -15.14 -33.36 1.25
CA PRO A 418 -14.38 -34.59 1.14
C PRO A 418 -15.26 -35.68 0.51
N SER A 419 -14.74 -36.36 -0.50
CA SER A 419 -15.47 -37.35 -1.29
C SER A 419 -15.79 -38.61 -0.46
N SER A 420 -16.97 -38.64 0.16
CA SER A 420 -17.55 -39.85 0.72
C SER A 420 -18.19 -40.67 -0.39
N SER A 421 -17.49 -41.72 -0.82
CA SER A 421 -18.01 -42.70 -1.77
C SER A 421 -19.21 -43.43 -1.19
N SER A 422 -20.41 -43.14 -1.69
CA SER A 422 -21.59 -43.99 -1.49
C SER A 422 -22.39 -44.10 -2.79
N SER A 423 -22.41 -45.31 -3.31
CA SER A 423 -23.16 -45.70 -4.51
C SER A 423 -24.63 -45.92 -4.16
N SER A 424 -25.55 -45.19 -4.81
CA SER A 424 -26.93 -45.64 -5.00
C SER A 424 -27.55 -45.00 -6.24
N THR A 425 -28.54 -45.68 -6.82
CA THR A 425 -29.08 -45.51 -8.17
C THR A 425 -30.10 -44.38 -8.29
N PRO A 426 -30.37 -43.87 -9.52
CA PRO A 426 -31.32 -42.79 -9.73
C PRO A 426 -32.78 -43.29 -9.70
N SER A 427 -33.67 -42.51 -9.09
CA SER A 427 -35.11 -42.59 -9.33
C SER A 427 -35.73 -41.19 -9.36
N SER A 428 -36.89 -41.11 -10.02
CA SER A 428 -37.40 -39.91 -10.70
C SER A 428 -38.30 -38.99 -9.87
N HIS A 429 -38.40 -37.74 -10.32
CA HIS A 429 -39.38 -36.70 -9.95
C HIS A 429 -39.34 -36.15 -8.51
N ASN A 430 -38.88 -34.89 -8.37
CA ASN A 430 -39.85 -33.81 -8.14
C ASN A 430 -39.27 -32.39 -8.40
N SER A 431 -40.18 -31.50 -8.79
CA SER A 431 -39.92 -30.11 -9.16
C SER A 431 -39.69 -29.21 -7.95
N LEU A 432 -38.52 -28.56 -7.87
CA LEU A 432 -38.31 -27.37 -7.04
C LEU A 432 -37.48 -26.33 -7.80
N LEU A 433 -38.18 -25.28 -8.24
CA LEU A 433 -37.70 -23.91 -8.52
C LEU A 433 -36.21 -23.80 -8.89
N SER A 434 -35.91 -23.86 -10.19
CA SER A 434 -34.66 -23.31 -10.71
C SER A 434 -34.68 -21.79 -10.53
N SER A 435 -34.27 -21.30 -9.36
CA SER A 435 -33.75 -19.95 -9.25
C SER A 435 -32.44 -19.91 -10.06
N THR A 436 -32.56 -19.65 -11.36
CA THR A 436 -31.46 -19.21 -12.21
C THR A 436 -30.95 -17.89 -11.64
N ALA A 437 -30.07 -18.00 -10.66
CA ALA A 437 -29.25 -16.90 -10.15
C ALA A 437 -28.26 -16.54 -11.25
N HIS A 438 -28.76 -15.84 -12.28
CA HIS A 438 -27.94 -15.17 -13.27
C HIS A 438 -26.99 -14.25 -12.51
N ALA A 439 -25.69 -14.45 -12.67
CA ALA A 439 -24.67 -13.57 -12.12
C ALA A 439 -24.99 -12.14 -12.56
N SER A 440 -25.28 -11.25 -11.60
CA SER A 440 -25.95 -9.97 -11.88
C SER A 440 -24.97 -8.92 -12.37
N SER A 441 -24.57 -9.10 -13.64
CA SER A 441 -23.73 -8.26 -14.49
C SER A 441 -22.40 -7.80 -13.91
N LEU A 442 -21.32 -8.11 -14.64
CA LEU A 442 -19.97 -7.55 -14.48
C LEU A 442 -19.90 -6.00 -14.56
N TYR A 443 -21.04 -5.34 -14.76
CA TYR A 443 -21.20 -3.90 -14.94
C TYR A 443 -22.16 -3.27 -13.91
N SER A 444 -22.73 -4.04 -12.97
CA SER A 444 -23.53 -3.46 -11.88
C SER A 444 -22.64 -2.63 -10.93
N PRO A 445 -23.08 -1.44 -10.47
CA PRO A 445 -22.23 -0.58 -9.64
C PRO A 445 -22.08 -1.16 -8.24
N THR A 446 -20.86 -1.58 -7.88
CA THR A 446 -20.54 -2.02 -6.53
C THR A 446 -20.17 -0.84 -5.64
N SER A 447 -20.59 -0.93 -4.38
CA SER A 447 -20.54 0.16 -3.42
C SER A 447 -19.78 -0.29 -2.18
N LEU A 448 -18.55 0.20 -2.02
CA LEU A 448 -17.68 -0.15 -0.90
C LEU A 448 -18.02 0.74 0.30
N GLN A 449 -17.77 0.29 1.53
CA GLN A 449 -18.05 1.09 2.73
C GLN A 449 -16.76 1.57 3.38
N LEU A 450 -16.67 2.88 3.64
CA LEU A 450 -15.54 3.51 4.33
C LEU A 450 -15.87 3.73 5.81
N TYR A 451 -15.00 3.25 6.68
CA TYR A 451 -15.01 3.47 8.11
C TYR A 451 -13.75 4.23 8.56
N ARG A 452 -13.88 5.05 9.59
CA ARG A 452 -12.78 5.73 10.28
C ARG A 452 -12.55 5.05 11.62
N LEU A 453 -11.31 4.61 11.82
CA LEU A 453 -10.83 4.02 13.06
C LEU A 453 -10.31 5.14 13.97
N SER A 454 -10.79 5.16 15.21
CA SER A 454 -10.37 6.09 16.25
C SER A 454 -9.76 5.31 17.40
N LEU A 455 -8.46 5.49 17.59
CA LEU A 455 -7.63 4.87 18.63
C LEU A 455 -7.05 5.98 19.52
N PRO A 456 -7.78 6.45 20.54
CA PRO A 456 -7.30 7.51 21.43
C PRO A 456 -6.10 7.04 22.26
N SER A 457 -5.26 7.98 22.70
CA SER A 457 -4.04 7.67 23.46
C SER A 457 -4.35 7.04 24.82
N PHE A 458 -3.46 6.17 25.29
CA PHE A 458 -3.47 5.55 26.62
C PHE A 458 -3.19 6.54 27.77
N ALA A 459 -2.91 7.81 27.47
CA ALA A 459 -2.49 8.83 28.43
C ALA A 459 -3.54 9.24 29.49
N SER A 460 -4.74 8.65 29.50
CA SER A 460 -5.74 8.89 30.55
C SER A 460 -6.68 7.70 30.76
N ILE A 461 -7.04 7.48 32.03
CA ILE A 461 -8.11 6.57 32.47
C ILE A 461 -9.47 7.01 31.90
N SER A 462 -9.64 8.30 31.58
CA SER A 462 -10.82 8.87 30.89
C SER A 462 -10.75 8.80 29.36
N SER A 463 -9.78 8.09 28.77
CA SER A 463 -9.72 7.92 27.31
C SER A 463 -10.95 7.14 26.82
N SER A 464 -11.58 7.63 25.75
CA SER A 464 -12.76 6.97 25.20
C SER A 464 -12.41 5.59 24.65
N ALA A 465 -13.34 4.64 24.68
CA ALA A 465 -13.18 3.37 23.99
C ALA A 465 -12.79 3.57 22.50
N PRO A 466 -12.02 2.64 21.90
CA PRO A 466 -11.74 2.69 20.47
C PRO A 466 -13.04 2.58 19.67
N LYS A 467 -13.13 3.29 18.53
CA LYS A 467 -14.37 3.34 17.72
C LYS A 467 -14.08 3.13 16.25
N LEU A 468 -14.97 2.41 15.58
CA LEU A 468 -14.95 2.23 14.13
C LEU A 468 -16.24 2.82 13.55
N THR A 469 -16.16 4.09 13.13
CA THR A 469 -17.34 4.87 12.70
C THR A 469 -17.46 4.86 11.19
N PHE A 470 -18.63 4.52 10.64
CA PHE A 470 -18.89 4.70 9.22
C PHE A 470 -18.76 6.17 8.81
N VAL A 471 -18.11 6.42 7.68
CA VAL A 471 -17.94 7.74 7.08
C VAL A 471 -18.91 7.93 5.93
N ARG A 472 -18.88 7.01 4.95
CA ARG A 472 -19.64 7.08 3.69
C ARG A 472 -19.50 5.79 2.88
N THR A 473 -20.31 5.69 1.84
CA THR A 473 -20.14 4.73 0.77
C THR A 473 -19.18 5.30 -0.30
N LEU A 474 -18.31 4.45 -0.86
CA LEU A 474 -17.49 4.76 -2.03
C LEU A 474 -18.20 4.17 -3.25
N HIS A 475 -18.52 5.03 -4.20
CA HIS A 475 -19.21 4.68 -5.44
C HIS A 475 -18.26 4.82 -6.65
N GLY A 476 -18.63 4.18 -7.76
CA GLY A 476 -17.93 4.27 -9.05
C GLY A 476 -17.53 2.91 -9.61
N GLN A 477 -17.05 2.01 -8.73
CA GLN A 477 -16.65 0.67 -9.14
C GLN A 477 -17.78 -0.06 -9.88
N LEU A 478 -17.47 -0.56 -11.07
CA LEU A 478 -18.37 -1.37 -11.87
C LEU A 478 -17.97 -2.84 -11.71
N GLY A 479 -18.94 -3.70 -11.48
CA GLY A 479 -18.77 -5.13 -11.26
C GLY A 479 -18.17 -5.50 -9.89
N PRO A 480 -18.09 -6.80 -9.59
CA PRO A 480 -17.57 -7.30 -8.32
C PRO A 480 -16.12 -6.90 -8.07
N VAL A 481 -15.79 -6.55 -6.82
CA VAL A 481 -14.40 -6.29 -6.39
C VAL A 481 -13.69 -7.63 -6.20
N ALA A 482 -12.49 -7.77 -6.75
CA ALA A 482 -11.63 -8.95 -6.57
C ALA A 482 -10.50 -8.71 -5.55
N ALA A 483 -9.97 -7.49 -5.48
CA ALA A 483 -8.93 -7.10 -4.55
C ALA A 483 -8.98 -5.59 -4.24
N LEU A 484 -8.53 -5.23 -3.04
CA LEU A 484 -8.30 -3.85 -2.61
C LEU A 484 -6.84 -3.66 -2.18
N ALA A 485 -6.35 -2.43 -2.34
CA ALA A 485 -5.17 -1.94 -1.64
C ALA A 485 -5.52 -0.61 -0.96
N LEU A 486 -4.93 -0.36 0.21
CA LEU A 486 -5.21 0.84 0.99
C LEU A 486 -3.94 1.28 1.75
N SER A 487 -3.61 2.56 1.63
CA SER A 487 -2.40 3.19 2.18
C SER A 487 -2.54 4.72 2.16
N ASP A 488 -2.10 5.41 3.21
CA ASP A 488 -2.08 6.88 3.31
C ASP A 488 -3.38 7.60 2.91
N GLY A 489 -4.54 7.07 3.30
CA GLY A 489 -5.83 7.65 2.94
C GLY A 489 -6.15 7.56 1.44
N ARG A 490 -5.51 6.67 0.69
CA ARG A 490 -5.91 6.27 -0.66
C ARG A 490 -6.38 4.82 -0.65
N CYS A 491 -7.49 4.55 -1.32
CA CYS A 491 -7.93 3.20 -1.66
C CYS A 491 -7.86 2.98 -3.17
N VAL A 492 -7.32 1.84 -3.58
CA VAL A 492 -7.37 1.34 -4.95
C VAL A 492 -8.17 0.04 -4.93
N SER A 493 -9.13 -0.11 -5.84
CA SER A 493 -9.85 -1.36 -6.06
C SER A 493 -9.56 -1.91 -7.44
N PHE A 494 -9.61 -3.24 -7.54
CA PHE A 494 -9.47 -3.97 -8.78
C PHE A 494 -10.66 -4.92 -8.94
N GLY A 495 -11.42 -4.73 -10.01
CA GLY A 495 -12.63 -5.50 -10.32
C GLY A 495 -12.34 -6.83 -11.00
N VAL A 496 -13.31 -7.74 -10.92
CA VAL A 496 -13.32 -9.00 -11.69
C VAL A 496 -13.40 -8.72 -13.21
N ASN A 497 -14.01 -7.61 -13.62
CA ASN A 497 -14.03 -7.13 -15.00
C ASN A 497 -12.75 -6.38 -15.44
N GLY A 498 -11.68 -6.39 -14.63
CA GLY A 498 -10.43 -5.68 -14.92
C GLY A 498 -10.44 -4.17 -14.65
N SER A 499 -11.59 -3.56 -14.35
CA SER A 499 -11.67 -2.13 -14.05
C SER A 499 -10.93 -1.77 -12.76
N ILE A 500 -10.34 -0.57 -12.74
CA ILE A 500 -9.58 -0.06 -11.59
C ILE A 500 -10.13 1.31 -11.21
N TRP A 501 -10.45 1.46 -9.93
CA TRP A 501 -10.90 2.72 -9.33
C TRP A 501 -10.00 3.12 -8.16
N VAL A 502 -9.83 4.43 -8.01
CA VAL A 502 -9.04 5.05 -6.93
C VAL A 502 -9.86 6.10 -6.22
N TRP A 503 -9.87 6.07 -4.89
CA TRP A 503 -10.47 7.12 -4.05
C TRP A 503 -9.44 7.72 -3.11
N ASP A 504 -9.52 9.04 -2.93
CA ASP A 504 -8.99 9.72 -1.74
C ASP A 504 -10.03 9.58 -0.63
N LEU A 505 -9.63 9.02 0.51
CA LEU A 505 -10.49 8.68 1.64
C LEU A 505 -10.73 9.86 2.59
N GLU A 506 -10.05 10.99 2.38
CA GLU A 506 -10.25 12.23 3.14
C GLU A 506 -10.99 13.31 2.32
N SER A 507 -10.88 13.32 0.99
CA SER A 507 -11.76 14.11 0.10
C SER A 507 -12.92 13.27 -0.43
N THR A 508 -13.91 13.83 -1.14
CA THR A 508 -15.03 13.06 -1.73
C THR A 508 -14.74 12.50 -3.12
N THR A 509 -13.51 12.61 -3.62
CA THR A 509 -13.19 12.27 -5.01
C THR A 509 -12.79 10.81 -5.20
N GLY A 510 -13.45 10.15 -6.14
CA GLY A 510 -12.97 8.92 -6.78
C GLY A 510 -12.80 9.14 -8.28
N THR A 511 -11.89 8.39 -8.90
CA THR A 511 -11.69 8.36 -10.35
C THR A 511 -11.51 6.93 -10.83
N GLN A 512 -11.98 6.67 -12.05
CA GLN A 512 -11.59 5.50 -12.80
C GLN A 512 -10.14 5.68 -13.29
N VAL A 513 -9.35 4.61 -13.27
CA VAL A 513 -8.00 4.51 -13.86
C VAL A 513 -7.99 3.55 -15.03
N ALA A 514 -8.77 2.46 -14.94
CA ALA A 514 -8.98 1.53 -16.03
C ALA A 514 -10.47 1.26 -16.22
N ALA A 515 -10.91 1.29 -17.48
CA ALA A 515 -12.22 0.79 -17.89
C ALA A 515 -12.33 -0.72 -17.60
N PRO A 516 -13.55 -1.28 -17.52
CA PRO A 516 -13.73 -2.72 -17.70
C PRO A 516 -13.09 -3.18 -19.02
N ILE A 517 -12.62 -4.42 -19.04
CA ILE A 517 -12.24 -5.09 -20.29
C ILE A 517 -13.54 -5.49 -20.98
N ASP A 518 -13.67 -5.23 -22.28
CA ASP A 518 -14.80 -5.68 -23.09
C ASP A 518 -14.58 -7.15 -23.50
N ASP A 519 -15.22 -8.08 -22.79
CA ASP A 519 -15.04 -9.52 -23.01
C ASP A 519 -15.65 -9.97 -24.35
N SER A 520 -14.80 -10.42 -25.28
CA SER A 520 -15.20 -11.42 -26.27
C SER A 520 -15.45 -12.76 -25.55
N PHE A 521 -16.59 -13.38 -25.82
CA PHE A 521 -17.33 -14.28 -24.92
C PHE A 521 -16.64 -15.56 -24.38
N ASP A 522 -15.41 -15.92 -24.78
CA ASP A 522 -14.77 -17.19 -24.40
C ASP A 522 -13.83 -17.12 -23.18
N ASP A 523 -13.21 -15.96 -22.88
CA ASP A 523 -12.18 -15.85 -21.82
C ASP A 523 -12.75 -15.57 -20.40
N ALA A 524 -14.02 -15.17 -20.33
CA ALA A 524 -14.67 -14.71 -19.10
C ALA A 524 -14.73 -15.76 -17.97
N PHE A 525 -14.73 -17.05 -18.30
CA PHE A 525 -14.84 -18.13 -17.30
C PHE A 525 -13.52 -18.42 -16.57
N GLU A 526 -12.36 -18.22 -17.20
CA GLU A 526 -11.07 -18.27 -16.49
C GLU A 526 -10.83 -16.99 -15.68
N LEU A 527 -11.22 -15.83 -16.21
CA LEU A 527 -11.06 -14.52 -15.58
C LEU A 527 -11.85 -14.34 -14.28
N THR A 528 -12.97 -15.04 -14.11
CA THR A 528 -13.83 -14.98 -12.91
C THR A 528 -13.29 -15.79 -11.73
N ASN A 529 -12.56 -16.88 -11.97
CA ASN A 529 -11.96 -17.71 -10.91
C ASN A 529 -10.50 -17.34 -10.58
N ALA A 530 -9.87 -16.48 -11.38
CA ALA A 530 -8.51 -16.01 -11.17
C ALA A 530 -8.36 -15.17 -9.89
N LYS A 531 -7.49 -15.59 -8.96
CA LYS A 531 -7.17 -14.76 -7.79
C LYS A 531 -6.37 -13.53 -8.22
N ARG A 532 -6.97 -12.36 -8.01
CA ARG A 532 -6.38 -11.06 -8.35
C ARG A 532 -5.61 -10.47 -7.17
N SER A 533 -4.63 -9.64 -7.46
CA SER A 533 -4.01 -8.76 -6.47
C SER A 533 -3.77 -7.37 -7.05
N VAL A 534 -3.76 -6.37 -6.18
CA VAL A 534 -3.42 -4.99 -6.51
C VAL A 534 -2.48 -4.44 -5.44
N GLY A 535 -1.45 -3.73 -5.89
CA GLY A 535 -0.53 -2.98 -5.05
C GLY A 535 -0.31 -1.61 -5.66
N PHE A 536 0.07 -0.61 -4.87
CA PHE A 536 0.41 0.69 -5.40
C PHE A 536 1.43 1.41 -4.52
N ASP A 537 2.21 2.28 -5.16
CA ASP A 537 3.11 3.21 -4.50
C ASP A 537 2.75 4.69 -4.81
N GLU A 538 3.66 5.65 -4.63
CA GLU A 538 3.42 7.05 -4.99
C GLU A 538 3.38 7.31 -6.51
N ARG A 539 4.03 6.46 -7.30
CA ARG A 539 4.23 6.60 -8.76
C ARG A 539 3.36 5.67 -9.58
N ARG A 540 3.02 4.48 -9.08
CA ARG A 540 2.38 3.43 -9.89
C ARG A 540 1.33 2.61 -9.14
N ILE A 541 0.37 2.07 -9.90
CA ILE A 541 -0.44 0.91 -9.51
C ILE A 541 0.10 -0.29 -10.26
N VAL A 542 0.23 -1.43 -9.60
CA VAL A 542 0.49 -2.71 -10.27
C VAL A 542 -0.65 -3.67 -9.93
N THR A 543 -1.12 -4.41 -10.92
CA THR A 543 -2.20 -5.40 -10.81
C THR A 543 -1.73 -6.75 -11.33
N ALA A 544 -2.03 -7.83 -10.61
CA ALA A 544 -1.75 -9.19 -11.06
C ALA A 544 -3.04 -10.02 -11.20
N VAL A 545 -3.16 -10.77 -12.29
CA VAL A 545 -4.21 -11.77 -12.56
C VAL A 545 -3.52 -13.00 -13.17
N ASN A 546 -3.57 -14.13 -12.46
CA ASN A 546 -2.77 -15.31 -12.83
C ASN A 546 -1.28 -14.95 -13.02
N GLU A 547 -0.72 -15.24 -14.20
CA GLU A 547 0.67 -14.89 -14.58
C GLU A 547 0.78 -13.48 -15.22
N TYR A 548 -0.33 -12.79 -15.48
CA TYR A 548 -0.31 -11.46 -16.09
C TYR A 548 -0.16 -10.38 -15.02
N VAL A 549 0.88 -9.55 -15.14
CA VAL A 549 1.10 -8.38 -14.30
C VAL A 549 1.11 -7.14 -15.18
N ALA A 550 0.30 -6.14 -14.83
CA ALA A 550 0.22 -4.87 -15.54
C ALA A 550 0.58 -3.71 -14.58
N GLU A 551 1.54 -2.89 -15.00
CA GLU A 551 1.98 -1.69 -14.29
C GLU A 551 1.32 -0.45 -14.92
N ARG A 552 0.89 0.50 -14.07
CA ARG A 552 0.26 1.75 -14.47
C ARG A 552 0.96 2.92 -13.80
N ARG A 553 1.76 3.66 -14.57
CA ARG A 553 2.65 4.74 -14.11
C ARG A 553 1.99 6.12 -14.23
N PHE A 554 2.01 6.88 -13.15
CA PHE A 554 1.42 8.22 -13.01
C PHE A 554 2.47 9.34 -13.09
N ASP A 555 3.76 9.02 -13.26
CA ASP A 555 4.87 9.98 -13.37
C ASP A 555 5.16 10.45 -14.81
N ILE A 556 4.23 10.19 -15.74
CA ILE A 556 4.13 10.82 -17.07
C ILE A 556 4.08 12.36 -17.00
#